data_AF-A0A849R9G8-F1
#
_entry.id   AF-A0A849R9G8-F1
#
_cell.length_a   1.000
_cell.length_b   1.000
_cell.length_c   1.000
_cell.angle_alpha   90.00
_cell.angle_beta   90.00
_cell.angle_gamma   90.00
#
_symmetry.space_group_name_H-M   'P 1'
#
loop_
_entity.id
_entity.type
_entity.pdbx_description
1 polymer ?
#
loop_
_entity_poly.entity_id
_entity_poly.type
_entity_poly.pdbx_seq_one_letter_code
_entity_poly.pdbx_strand_id
1 'polypeptide(L)'
;MGTKMKGKAIIGISMAAIMIVSVLAATVPMVGAASRGDNFNYILKMQPAQKVLIGQNLQFVGFTGTVTVSRLVSGDVKNVYTTDAKNQIYNVNWPTSGAYYVAYNTADQAQLLVEEPVMPLELKVGTKEVSTIALGTKLTIDTGGMNLFPEDQVELVINGPDGQIKYDVVNYQKFTDITVAALNNKYGASNLETAGWTIGAYTFKVKTDDVQACGLKTESVVKPLGATVK
;
A
#
# COMPACT_ATOMS: atom_id res chain seq x y z
N MET A 1 -14.73 -29.09 69.04
CA MET A 1 -15.70 -28.63 68.02
C MET A 1 -15.06 -27.46 67.27
N GLY A 2 -14.95 -27.56 65.94
CA GLY A 2 -13.88 -26.93 65.15
C GLY A 2 -14.01 -25.44 64.87
N THR A 3 -12.87 -24.76 64.93
CA THR A 3 -12.61 -23.45 64.33
C THR A 3 -12.40 -23.59 62.82
N LYS A 4 -13.26 -22.98 62.01
CA LYS A 4 -13.02 -22.77 60.57
C LYS A 4 -13.02 -21.28 60.27
N MET A 5 -11.83 -20.70 60.17
CA MET A 5 -11.62 -19.52 59.34
C MET A 5 -11.84 -19.91 57.88
N LYS A 6 -12.72 -19.22 57.18
CA LYS A 6 -12.79 -19.23 55.72
C LYS A 6 -12.78 -17.79 55.23
N GLY A 7 -11.60 -17.30 54.90
CA GLY A 7 -11.46 -16.17 54.00
C GLY A 7 -12.03 -16.56 52.63
N LYS A 8 -12.83 -15.67 52.05
CA LYS A 8 -13.13 -15.67 50.62
C LYS A 8 -13.04 -14.23 50.13
N ALA A 9 -11.87 -13.89 49.61
CA ALA A 9 -11.78 -12.90 48.56
C ALA A 9 -12.36 -13.53 47.28
N ILE A 10 -13.07 -12.74 46.49
CA ILE A 10 -12.85 -12.52 45.05
C ILE A 10 -13.81 -11.40 44.67
N ILE A 11 -13.20 -10.24 44.44
CA ILE A 11 -13.79 -9.04 43.88
C ILE A 11 -14.12 -9.38 42.42
N GLY A 12 -15.39 -9.71 42.16
CA GLY A 12 -15.90 -9.95 40.81
C GLY A 12 -16.31 -8.64 40.16
N ILE A 13 -15.35 -7.90 39.60
CA ILE A 13 -15.68 -6.83 38.66
C ILE A 13 -15.81 -7.49 37.29
N SER A 14 -16.99 -8.04 36.99
CA SER A 14 -17.36 -8.37 35.61
C SER A 14 -17.72 -7.08 34.88
N MET A 15 -16.72 -6.40 34.32
CA MET A 15 -16.98 -5.42 33.28
C MET A 15 -17.37 -6.18 32.01
N ALA A 16 -18.68 -6.31 31.79
CA ALA A 16 -19.21 -6.61 30.47
C ALA A 16 -19.04 -5.36 29.60
N ALA A 17 -17.90 -5.24 28.93
CA ALA A 17 -17.73 -4.29 27.84
C ALA A 17 -18.51 -4.84 26.63
N ILE A 18 -19.78 -4.44 26.50
CA ILE A 18 -20.52 -4.58 25.25
C ILE A 18 -19.91 -3.57 24.28
N MET A 19 -18.83 -3.98 23.60
CA MET A 19 -18.30 -3.21 22.48
C MET A 19 -19.25 -3.41 21.31
N ILE A 20 -20.04 -2.38 21.04
CA ILE A 20 -20.84 -2.26 19.82
C ILE A 20 -19.85 -2.42 18.66
N VAL A 21 -19.95 -3.54 17.94
CA VAL A 21 -19.29 -3.74 16.65
C VAL A 21 -19.97 -2.76 15.68
N SER A 22 -19.53 -1.52 15.73
CA SER A 22 -20.01 -0.50 14.80
C SER A 22 -19.30 -0.75 13.47
N VAL A 23 -20.02 -1.45 12.58
CA VAL A 23 -19.67 -1.58 11.16
C VAL A 23 -19.91 -0.22 10.52
N LEU A 24 -19.09 0.77 10.87
CA LEU A 24 -19.04 2.07 10.21
C LEU A 24 -17.59 2.30 9.80
N ALA A 25 -17.23 1.70 8.67
CA ALA A 25 -15.98 1.97 7.97
C ALA A 25 -15.95 3.38 7.33
N ALA A 26 -16.99 4.19 7.51
CA ALA A 26 -17.10 5.52 6.94
C ALA A 26 -16.92 6.58 8.04
N THR A 27 -15.81 7.33 7.97
CA THR A 27 -15.48 8.58 8.71
C THR A 27 -14.42 8.51 9.82
N VAL A 28 -13.76 7.38 10.06
CA VAL A 28 -12.59 7.37 10.95
C VAL A 28 -11.43 8.12 10.27
N PRO A 29 -10.86 9.18 10.87
CA PRO A 29 -9.72 9.90 10.29
C PRO A 29 -8.56 8.93 10.17
N MET A 30 -8.20 8.53 8.95
CA MET A 30 -7.11 7.58 8.73
C MET A 30 -5.77 8.29 8.95
N VAL A 31 -4.90 7.70 9.76
CA VAL A 31 -3.47 7.98 9.68
C VAL A 31 -2.86 6.84 8.87
N GLY A 32 -2.03 7.20 7.88
CA GLY A 32 -1.33 6.20 7.09
C GLY A 32 -0.51 5.31 8.02
N ALA A 33 -0.60 4.00 7.84
CA ALA A 33 0.52 3.16 8.18
C ALA A 33 1.77 3.76 7.51
N ALA A 34 2.86 3.85 8.26
CA ALA A 34 3.98 4.68 7.83
C ALA A 34 4.89 3.88 6.92
N SER A 35 4.60 3.81 5.61
CA SER A 35 5.63 3.41 4.64
C SER A 35 6.81 4.37 4.75
N ARG A 36 8.02 3.82 4.79
CA ARG A 36 9.27 4.60 4.88
C ARG A 36 10.15 4.39 3.64
N GLY A 37 9.60 3.78 2.58
CA GLY A 37 10.39 3.32 1.44
C GLY A 37 11.30 2.13 1.79
N ASP A 38 10.84 1.26 2.69
CA ASP A 38 11.54 0.02 3.08
C ASP A 38 10.61 -1.19 2.97
N ASN A 39 11.05 -2.34 3.48
CA ASN A 39 10.39 -3.62 3.28
C ASN A 39 9.14 -3.81 4.17
N PHE A 40 8.78 -2.85 5.02
CA PHE A 40 7.66 -2.96 5.95
C PHE A 40 6.77 -1.73 5.97
N ASN A 41 5.48 -1.99 6.08
CA ASN A 41 4.50 -0.99 6.47
C ASN A 41 4.36 -0.99 8.00
N TYR A 42 4.60 0.15 8.65
CA TYR A 42 4.67 0.22 10.11
C TYR A 42 3.30 0.53 10.73
N ILE A 43 2.82 -0.42 11.53
CA ILE A 43 1.56 -0.34 12.26
C ILE A 43 1.83 0.13 13.69
N LEU A 44 1.23 1.23 14.07
CA LEU A 44 1.37 1.86 15.38
C LEU A 44 0.17 1.55 16.28
N LYS A 45 0.42 1.34 17.57
CA LYS A 45 -0.64 1.16 18.57
C LYS A 45 -1.54 2.39 18.72
N MET A 46 -2.80 2.17 19.06
CA MET A 46 -3.79 3.20 19.41
C MET A 46 -3.91 4.36 18.40
N GLN A 47 -3.52 4.12 17.16
CA GLN A 47 -3.77 5.04 16.06
C GLN A 47 -5.16 4.76 15.47
N PRO A 48 -5.76 5.75 14.80
CA PRO A 48 -6.90 5.52 13.93
C PRO A 48 -6.66 4.40 12.90
N ALA A 49 -7.69 4.04 12.13
CA ALA A 49 -7.59 3.02 11.11
C ALA A 49 -6.38 3.25 10.17
N GLN A 50 -5.52 2.25 10.07
CA GLN A 50 -4.28 2.28 9.30
C GLN A 50 -4.44 1.48 8.02
N LYS A 51 -4.27 2.14 6.87
CA LYS A 51 -4.35 1.51 5.55
C LYS A 51 -3.23 0.47 5.38
N VAL A 52 -3.57 -0.69 4.83
CA VAL A 52 -2.64 -1.77 4.46
C VAL A 52 -3.07 -2.33 3.11
N LEU A 53 -2.10 -2.64 2.24
CA LEU A 53 -2.41 -3.33 0.98
C LEU A 53 -2.13 -4.83 1.11
N ILE A 54 -2.99 -5.64 0.51
CA ILE A 54 -2.74 -7.08 0.31
C ILE A 54 -1.42 -7.25 -0.44
N GLY A 55 -0.57 -8.17 0.04
CA GLY A 55 0.78 -8.43 -0.43
C GLY A 55 1.89 -7.68 0.31
N GLN A 56 1.58 -6.68 1.15
CA GLN A 56 2.59 -5.98 1.94
C GLN A 56 3.05 -6.79 3.16
N ASN A 57 4.25 -6.50 3.65
CA ASN A 57 4.72 -6.90 4.97
C ASN A 57 4.39 -5.82 6.00
N LEU A 58 4.09 -6.25 7.23
CA LEU A 58 3.73 -5.38 8.34
C LEU A 58 4.74 -5.51 9.47
N GLN A 59 5.07 -4.39 10.10
CA GLN A 59 5.82 -4.33 11.35
C GLN A 59 4.96 -3.64 12.40
N PHE A 60 4.65 -4.34 13.49
CA PHE A 60 3.88 -3.76 14.60
C PHE A 60 4.83 -3.13 15.61
N VAL A 61 4.59 -1.86 15.96
CA VAL A 61 5.45 -1.06 16.84
C VAL A 61 4.66 -0.54 18.04
N GLY A 62 5.22 -0.73 19.23
CA GLY A 62 4.67 -0.22 20.49
C GLY A 62 3.62 -1.11 21.15
N PHE A 63 3.29 -2.25 20.56
CA PHE A 63 2.41 -3.28 21.13
C PHE A 63 3.15 -4.16 22.14
N THR A 64 2.44 -4.65 23.15
CA THR A 64 3.00 -5.51 24.20
C THR A 64 2.85 -6.99 23.85
N GLY A 65 3.93 -7.75 23.94
CA GLY A 65 3.92 -9.20 23.70
C GLY A 65 3.70 -9.57 22.23
N THR A 66 3.21 -10.80 22.02
CA THR A 66 2.87 -11.32 20.69
C THR A 66 1.59 -10.66 20.18
N VAL A 67 1.67 -10.09 18.98
CA VAL A 67 0.53 -9.38 18.38
C VAL A 67 -0.32 -10.35 17.56
N THR A 68 -1.64 -10.26 17.76
CA THR A 68 -2.63 -10.97 16.94
C THR A 68 -3.44 -9.98 16.13
N VAL A 69 -3.80 -10.37 14.90
CA VAL A 69 -4.69 -9.63 14.02
C VAL A 69 -5.91 -10.47 13.74
N SER A 70 -7.08 -9.95 14.05
CA SER A 70 -8.36 -10.66 13.96
C SER A 70 -9.25 -10.07 12.88
N ARG A 71 -9.93 -10.93 12.13
CA ARG A 71 -11.04 -10.54 11.26
C ARG A 71 -12.36 -10.87 11.95
N LEU A 72 -13.27 -9.89 12.02
CA LEU A 72 -14.61 -10.09 12.54
C LEU A 72 -15.62 -10.27 11.40
N VAL A 73 -16.54 -11.21 11.54
CA VAL A 73 -17.69 -11.38 10.65
C VAL A 73 -18.94 -11.52 11.51
N SER A 74 -19.89 -10.61 11.35
CA SER A 74 -21.09 -10.53 12.19
C SER A 74 -20.79 -10.46 13.69
N GLY A 75 -19.65 -9.88 14.07
CA GLY A 75 -19.20 -9.74 15.45
C GLY A 75 -18.33 -10.89 15.97
N ASP A 76 -18.27 -12.01 15.26
CA ASP A 76 -17.48 -13.18 15.64
C ASP A 76 -16.10 -13.16 15.01
N VAL A 77 -15.08 -13.58 15.76
CA VAL A 77 -13.72 -13.76 15.25
C VAL A 77 -13.71 -14.93 14.27
N LYS A 78 -13.44 -14.63 12.99
CA LYS A 78 -13.42 -15.62 11.90
C LYS A 78 -12.00 -16.05 11.52
N ASN A 79 -11.05 -15.13 11.60
CA ASN A 79 -9.65 -15.38 11.27
C ASN A 79 -8.75 -14.71 12.31
N VAL A 80 -7.64 -15.35 12.64
CA VAL A 80 -6.59 -14.81 13.51
C VAL A 80 -5.24 -15.05 12.85
N TYR A 81 -4.45 -13.99 12.76
CA TYR A 81 -3.07 -14.01 12.26
C TYR A 81 -2.15 -13.60 13.39
N THR A 82 -1.07 -14.33 13.60
CA THR A 82 -0.12 -14.06 14.68
C THR A 82 1.19 -13.58 14.09
N THR A 83 1.81 -12.58 14.70
CA THR A 83 3.13 -12.12 14.29
C THR A 83 4.21 -13.14 14.62
N ASP A 84 5.37 -13.00 13.97
CA ASP A 84 6.59 -13.66 14.41
C ASP A 84 7.18 -13.04 15.70
N ALA A 85 8.36 -13.52 16.11
CA ALA A 85 9.08 -13.03 17.29
C ALA A 85 9.58 -11.58 17.19
N LYS A 86 9.58 -10.99 15.98
CA LYS A 86 9.93 -9.60 15.73
C LYS A 86 8.69 -8.70 15.59
N ASN A 87 7.51 -9.23 15.90
CA ASN A 87 6.24 -8.55 15.68
C ASN A 87 6.02 -8.18 14.20
N GLN A 88 6.33 -9.11 13.30
CA GLN A 88 6.17 -8.97 11.85
C GLN A 88 5.13 -9.93 11.30
N ILE A 89 4.43 -9.50 10.26
CA ILE A 89 3.65 -10.37 9.36
C ILE A 89 4.18 -10.12 7.95
N TYR A 90 4.55 -11.19 7.26
CA TYR A 90 5.01 -11.11 5.87
C TYR A 90 3.89 -11.46 4.91
N ASN A 91 3.86 -10.78 3.76
CA ASN A 91 2.93 -11.06 2.67
C ASN A 91 1.48 -11.19 3.15
N VAL A 92 0.86 -10.06 3.51
CA VAL A 92 -0.55 -9.97 3.90
C VAL A 92 -1.42 -10.54 2.79
N ASN A 93 -1.74 -11.84 2.88
CA ASN A 93 -2.57 -12.55 1.92
C ASN A 93 -3.85 -13.00 2.63
N TRP A 94 -4.56 -12.02 3.20
CA TRP A 94 -5.78 -12.27 3.94
C TRP A 94 -6.96 -12.36 2.97
N PRO A 95 -7.97 -13.18 3.28
CA PRO A 95 -8.94 -13.66 2.29
C PRO A 95 -9.86 -12.58 1.74
N THR A 96 -9.97 -11.42 2.40
CA THR A 96 -10.75 -10.28 1.89
C THR A 96 -10.13 -8.96 2.30
N SER A 97 -10.40 -7.92 1.51
CA SER A 97 -10.32 -6.54 1.97
C SER A 97 -11.29 -6.25 3.12
N GLY A 98 -11.11 -5.11 3.80
CA GLY A 98 -11.96 -4.62 4.87
C GLY A 98 -11.23 -4.42 6.20
N ALA A 99 -12.01 -4.33 7.28
CA ALA A 99 -11.48 -4.06 8.61
C ALA A 99 -10.88 -5.30 9.28
N TYR A 100 -9.69 -5.13 9.83
CA TYR A 100 -9.03 -6.09 10.71
C TYR A 100 -8.62 -5.40 12.01
N TYR A 101 -8.54 -6.16 13.10
CA TYR A 101 -8.34 -5.63 14.44
C TYR A 101 -7.07 -6.21 15.04
N VAL A 102 -6.11 -5.35 15.34
CA VAL A 102 -4.85 -5.70 15.99
C VAL A 102 -5.08 -5.71 17.49
N ALA A 103 -4.62 -6.76 18.19
CA ALA A 103 -4.76 -6.92 19.63
C ALA A 103 -6.22 -6.69 20.11
N TYR A 104 -7.17 -7.32 19.42
CA TYR A 104 -8.61 -7.15 19.64
C TYR A 104 -9.00 -7.41 21.10
N ASN A 105 -9.87 -6.56 21.67
CA ASN A 105 -10.30 -6.58 23.07
C ASN A 105 -9.17 -6.37 24.10
N THR A 106 -8.10 -5.67 23.72
CA THR A 106 -7.02 -5.27 24.64
C THR A 106 -6.84 -3.75 24.68
N ALA A 107 -6.08 -3.25 25.65
CA ALA A 107 -5.73 -1.83 25.75
C ALA A 107 -4.86 -1.33 24.58
N ASP A 108 -4.14 -2.24 23.90
CA ASP A 108 -3.25 -1.92 22.79
C ASP A 108 -3.96 -1.97 21.42
N GLN A 109 -5.30 -2.10 21.39
CA GLN A 109 -6.05 -2.33 20.15
C GLN A 109 -5.80 -1.25 19.08
N ALA A 110 -5.63 -1.69 17.84
CA ALA A 110 -5.60 -0.83 16.66
C ALA A 110 -6.45 -1.44 15.53
N GLN A 111 -6.79 -0.64 14.52
CA GLN A 111 -7.56 -1.10 13.36
C GLN A 111 -6.73 -0.99 12.09
N LEU A 112 -6.80 -2.02 11.24
CA LEU A 112 -6.26 -2.03 9.89
C LEU A 112 -7.42 -1.92 8.90
N LEU A 113 -7.25 -1.10 7.87
CA LEU A 113 -8.08 -1.09 6.68
C LEU A 113 -7.30 -1.75 5.56
N VAL A 114 -7.66 -2.99 5.25
CA VAL A 114 -6.96 -3.81 4.26
C VAL A 114 -7.62 -3.65 2.91
N GLU A 115 -6.85 -3.32 1.88
CA GLU A 115 -7.32 -3.09 0.52
C GLU A 115 -6.50 -3.91 -0.49
N GLU A 116 -7.09 -4.19 -1.65
CA GLU A 116 -6.34 -4.72 -2.79
C GLU A 116 -5.41 -3.62 -3.35
N PRO A 117 -4.20 -3.94 -3.79
CA PRO A 117 -3.33 -2.98 -4.46
C PRO A 117 -3.90 -2.60 -5.84
N VAL A 118 -3.91 -1.31 -6.13
CA VAL A 118 -4.43 -0.73 -7.37
C VAL A 118 -3.32 0.12 -8.01
N MET A 119 -2.92 -0.26 -9.24
CA MET A 119 -1.86 0.41 -10.02
C MET A 119 -2.33 0.71 -11.46
N PRO A 120 -3.19 1.72 -11.63
CA PRO A 120 -3.61 2.16 -12.95
C PRO A 120 -2.45 2.91 -13.63
N LEU A 121 -2.48 2.86 -14.96
CA LEU A 121 -1.55 3.60 -15.80
C LEU A 121 -2.30 3.98 -17.07
N GLU A 122 -2.35 5.27 -17.40
CA GLU A 122 -2.80 5.79 -18.68
C GLU A 122 -1.72 6.73 -19.23
N LEU A 123 -1.60 6.76 -20.56
CA LEU A 123 -0.69 7.67 -21.25
C LEU A 123 -1.53 8.79 -21.85
N LYS A 124 -1.30 10.04 -21.44
CA LYS A 124 -2.12 11.17 -21.90
C LYS A 124 -1.33 12.27 -22.59
N VAL A 125 -1.98 12.96 -23.52
CA VAL A 125 -1.58 14.29 -24.02
C VAL A 125 -2.69 15.26 -23.67
N GLY A 126 -2.38 16.22 -22.79
CA GLY A 126 -3.42 16.99 -22.11
C GLY A 126 -4.33 16.07 -21.30
N THR A 127 -5.63 16.06 -21.63
CA THR A 127 -6.64 15.22 -20.95
C THR A 127 -6.99 13.93 -21.69
N LYS A 128 -6.44 13.71 -22.89
CA LYS A 128 -6.81 12.57 -23.74
C LYS A 128 -5.82 11.43 -23.59
N GLU A 129 -6.33 10.22 -23.38
CA GLU A 129 -5.52 8.99 -23.50
C GLU A 129 -5.06 8.83 -24.95
N VAL A 130 -3.80 8.42 -25.13
CA VAL A 130 -3.16 8.25 -26.42
C VAL A 130 -2.47 6.89 -26.52
N SER A 131 -2.48 6.32 -27.71
CA SER A 131 -1.67 5.16 -28.10
C SER A 131 -0.65 5.51 -29.19
N THR A 132 -0.59 6.77 -29.61
CA THR A 132 0.37 7.29 -30.60
C THR A 132 0.64 8.76 -30.34
N ILE A 133 1.87 9.20 -30.54
CA ILE A 133 2.28 10.60 -30.51
C ILE A 133 3.25 10.92 -31.64
N ALA A 134 3.26 12.18 -32.07
CA ALA A 134 4.38 12.71 -32.84
C ALA A 134 5.61 12.81 -31.93
N LEU A 135 6.80 12.52 -32.46
CA LEU A 135 8.05 12.59 -31.71
C LEU A 135 8.25 13.96 -31.04
N GLY A 136 8.73 13.94 -29.80
CA GLY A 136 8.92 15.16 -28.98
C GLY A 136 7.65 15.70 -28.34
N THR A 137 6.49 15.05 -28.52
CA THR A 137 5.28 15.39 -27.78
C THR A 137 5.43 14.96 -26.33
N LYS A 138 5.20 15.88 -25.39
CA LYS A 138 5.21 15.56 -23.96
C LYS A 138 4.03 14.68 -23.59
N LEU A 139 4.29 13.73 -22.70
CA LEU A 139 3.28 12.83 -22.14
C LEU A 139 3.02 13.11 -20.67
N THR A 140 1.80 12.80 -20.26
CA THR A 140 1.42 12.59 -18.87
C THR A 140 1.40 11.09 -18.61
N ILE A 141 2.09 10.66 -17.56
CA ILE A 141 1.94 9.35 -16.94
C ILE A 141 0.86 9.48 -15.88
N ASP A 142 -0.37 9.12 -16.23
CA ASP A 142 -1.52 9.25 -15.34
C ASP A 142 -1.71 7.96 -14.53
N THR A 143 -1.54 8.08 -13.23
CA THR A 143 -1.66 7.03 -12.21
C THR A 143 -2.87 7.26 -11.31
N GLY A 144 -3.83 8.08 -11.74
CA GLY A 144 -5.04 8.42 -10.98
C GLY A 144 -5.76 7.17 -10.46
N GLY A 145 -6.01 7.12 -9.16
CA GLY A 145 -6.59 5.96 -8.48
C GLY A 145 -5.58 4.97 -7.91
N MET A 146 -4.27 5.18 -8.12
CA MET A 146 -3.22 4.40 -7.46
C MET A 146 -3.33 4.54 -5.93
N ASN A 147 -3.33 3.41 -5.22
CA ASN A 147 -3.47 3.39 -3.76
C ASN A 147 -2.18 2.98 -3.02
N LEU A 148 -1.05 2.86 -3.71
CA LEU A 148 0.28 2.71 -3.10
C LEU A 148 0.63 3.92 -2.22
N PHE A 149 1.58 3.75 -1.30
CA PHE A 149 2.02 4.86 -0.45
C PHE A 149 2.94 5.81 -1.21
N PRO A 150 2.87 7.13 -0.96
CA PRO A 150 3.74 8.10 -1.63
C PRO A 150 5.24 7.80 -1.52
N GLU A 151 5.66 7.16 -0.42
CA GLU A 151 7.03 6.78 -0.10
C GLU A 151 7.47 5.45 -0.74
N ASP A 152 6.53 4.61 -1.19
CA ASP A 152 6.86 3.34 -1.85
C ASP A 152 7.66 3.62 -3.13
N GLN A 153 8.68 2.81 -3.38
CA GLN A 153 9.45 2.91 -4.63
C GLN A 153 8.87 2.04 -5.74
N VAL A 154 8.91 2.62 -6.94
CA VAL A 154 8.46 2.03 -8.19
C VAL A 154 9.46 2.30 -9.30
N GLU A 155 9.36 1.51 -10.36
CA GLU A 155 9.99 1.76 -11.65
C GLU A 155 8.91 2.09 -12.69
N LEU A 156 9.13 3.15 -13.46
CA LEU A 156 8.43 3.37 -14.72
C LEU A 156 9.20 2.63 -15.82
N VAL A 157 8.79 1.42 -16.13
CA VAL A 157 9.46 0.61 -17.15
C VAL A 157 9.01 1.07 -18.53
N ILE A 158 9.94 1.66 -19.28
CA ILE A 158 9.75 2.08 -20.68
C ILE A 158 10.64 1.23 -21.56
N ASN A 159 10.06 0.40 -22.42
CA ASN A 159 10.82 -0.32 -23.45
C ASN A 159 10.51 0.28 -24.81
N GLY A 160 11.54 0.75 -25.51
CA GLY A 160 11.45 1.25 -26.87
C GLY A 160 12.18 0.36 -27.89
N PRO A 161 12.34 0.84 -29.13
CA PRO A 161 13.05 0.11 -30.20
C PRO A 161 14.49 -0.26 -29.84
N ASP A 162 15.16 0.59 -29.05
CA ASP A 162 16.56 0.42 -28.66
C ASP A 162 16.73 -0.31 -27.30
N GLY A 163 15.63 -0.84 -26.74
CA GLY A 163 15.60 -1.51 -25.46
C GLY A 163 15.00 -0.67 -24.32
N GLN A 164 15.28 -1.07 -23.08
CA GLN A 164 14.73 -0.40 -21.90
C GLN A 164 15.42 0.93 -21.63
N ILE A 165 14.63 1.99 -21.47
CA ILE A 165 15.10 3.30 -21.04
C ILE A 165 15.01 3.37 -19.51
N LYS A 166 16.15 3.26 -18.83
CA LYS A 166 16.24 3.43 -17.37
C LYS A 166 16.54 4.87 -16.97
N TYR A 167 17.33 5.55 -17.80
CA TYR A 167 17.67 6.96 -17.69
C TYR A 167 17.72 7.55 -19.09
N ASP A 168 16.93 8.59 -19.33
CA ASP A 168 16.99 9.39 -20.54
C ASP A 168 18.02 10.51 -20.35
N VAL A 169 19.18 10.34 -20.99
CA VAL A 169 20.31 11.29 -20.91
C VAL A 169 20.01 12.61 -21.61
N VAL A 170 19.15 12.61 -22.63
CA VAL A 170 18.83 13.80 -23.43
C VAL A 170 17.91 14.72 -22.63
N ASN A 171 16.92 14.12 -21.98
CA ASN A 171 15.91 14.84 -21.21
C ASN A 171 16.18 14.89 -19.70
N TYR A 172 17.26 14.26 -19.23
CA TYR A 172 17.66 14.13 -17.83
C TYR A 172 16.58 13.49 -16.94
N GLN A 173 15.90 12.45 -17.44
CA GLN A 173 14.79 11.79 -16.74
C GLN A 173 15.19 10.41 -16.22
N LYS A 174 14.95 10.13 -14.94
CA LYS A 174 15.21 8.83 -14.30
C LYS A 174 13.90 8.07 -14.12
N PHE A 175 13.92 6.79 -14.48
CA PHE A 175 12.72 5.94 -14.45
C PHE A 175 12.81 4.76 -13.45
N THR A 176 13.95 4.54 -12.80
CA THR A 176 14.14 3.51 -11.77
C THR A 176 14.29 4.11 -10.38
N ASP A 177 13.93 3.34 -9.35
CA ASP A 177 14.04 3.70 -7.92
C ASP A 177 13.46 5.11 -7.64
N ILE A 178 12.26 5.37 -8.15
CA ILE A 178 11.52 6.61 -7.91
C ILE A 178 10.39 6.33 -6.93
N THR A 179 10.11 7.26 -6.03
CA THR A 179 8.94 7.12 -5.16
C THR A 179 7.65 7.32 -5.96
N VAL A 180 6.52 6.78 -5.50
CA VAL A 180 5.19 7.06 -6.08
C VAL A 180 4.92 8.57 -6.12
N ALA A 181 5.32 9.30 -5.07
CA ALA A 181 5.26 10.77 -5.06
C ALA A 181 6.08 11.39 -6.20
N ALA A 182 7.30 10.92 -6.45
CA ALA A 182 8.14 11.41 -7.53
C ALA A 182 7.58 11.06 -8.91
N LEU A 183 7.02 9.86 -9.10
CA LEU A 183 6.33 9.46 -10.34
C LEU A 183 5.20 10.46 -10.66
N ASN A 184 4.34 10.73 -9.68
CA ASN A 184 3.20 11.65 -9.84
C ASN A 184 3.65 13.09 -10.08
N ASN A 185 4.60 13.59 -9.27
CA ASN A 185 5.04 14.98 -9.36
C ASN A 185 5.85 15.26 -10.63
N LYS A 186 6.70 14.30 -11.07
CA LYS A 186 7.58 14.49 -12.22
C LYS A 186 6.94 14.14 -13.54
N TYR A 187 6.00 13.19 -13.58
CA TYR A 187 5.46 12.68 -14.85
C TYR A 187 3.93 12.78 -14.95
N GLY A 188 3.22 13.06 -13.85
CA GLY A 188 1.75 13.19 -13.80
C GLY A 188 1.16 14.49 -14.33
N ALA A 189 1.98 15.41 -14.85
CA ALA A 189 1.54 16.74 -15.30
C ALA A 189 2.13 17.15 -16.66
N SER A 190 2.10 16.26 -17.66
CA SER A 190 2.63 16.50 -19.02
C SER A 190 4.13 16.86 -19.05
N ASN A 191 4.89 16.23 -18.16
CA ASN A 191 6.31 16.52 -17.94
C ASN A 191 7.23 15.39 -18.43
N LEU A 192 6.68 14.31 -18.98
CA LEU A 192 7.50 13.29 -19.65
C LEU A 192 7.87 13.78 -21.05
N GLU A 193 9.05 14.39 -21.17
CA GLU A 193 9.69 14.70 -22.45
C GLU A 193 9.99 13.43 -23.26
N THR A 194 9.82 13.51 -24.58
CA THR A 194 10.14 12.42 -25.52
C THR A 194 11.04 12.89 -26.66
N ALA A 195 11.67 14.06 -26.51
CA ALA A 195 12.59 14.59 -27.50
C ALA A 195 13.83 13.70 -27.60
N GLY A 196 14.27 13.41 -28.82
CA GLY A 196 15.42 12.53 -29.05
C GLY A 196 15.11 11.03 -28.96
N TRP A 197 13.87 10.64 -28.68
CA TRP A 197 13.45 9.24 -28.75
C TRP A 197 13.46 8.73 -30.20
N THR A 198 13.67 7.43 -30.36
CA THR A 198 13.63 6.76 -31.67
C THR A 198 12.18 6.59 -32.13
N ILE A 199 11.90 6.79 -33.42
CA ILE A 199 10.59 6.48 -34.00
C ILE A 199 10.33 4.98 -33.89
N GLY A 200 9.15 4.59 -33.42
CA GLY A 200 8.79 3.18 -33.29
C GLY A 200 7.82 2.89 -32.16
N ALA A 201 7.69 1.61 -31.83
CA ALA A 201 6.80 1.15 -30.78
C ALA A 201 7.48 1.18 -29.40
N TYR A 202 6.73 1.62 -28.42
CA TYR A 202 7.10 1.66 -27.01
C TYR A 202 6.06 0.92 -26.17
N THR A 203 6.51 0.46 -25.00
CA THR A 203 5.63 -0.07 -23.95
C THR A 203 5.96 0.59 -22.63
N PHE A 204 4.91 0.83 -21.83
CA PHE A 204 4.98 1.43 -20.51
C PHE A 204 4.34 0.51 -19.49
N LYS A 205 4.97 0.35 -18.33
CA LYS A 205 4.33 -0.19 -17.12
C LYS A 205 4.94 0.43 -15.87
N VAL A 206 4.19 0.46 -14.79
CA VAL A 206 4.72 0.79 -13.46
C VAL A 206 4.86 -0.51 -12.68
N LYS A 207 6.00 -0.73 -12.04
CA LYS A 207 6.26 -1.93 -11.23
C LYS A 207 6.80 -1.51 -9.86
N THR A 208 6.42 -2.20 -8.80
CA THR A 208 7.02 -1.98 -7.47
C THR A 208 8.45 -2.51 -7.38
N ASP A 209 9.28 -1.79 -6.62
CA ASP A 209 10.49 -2.36 -6.03
C ASP A 209 10.10 -3.02 -4.72
N ASP A 210 10.15 -4.35 -4.64
CA ASP A 210 9.54 -5.09 -3.52
C ASP A 210 10.16 -4.73 -2.18
N VAL A 211 11.47 -4.54 -2.12
CA VAL A 211 12.19 -4.21 -0.88
C VAL A 211 11.88 -2.79 -0.39
N GLN A 212 11.41 -1.89 -1.26
CA GLN A 212 11.14 -0.48 -0.94
C GLN A 212 9.67 -0.10 -1.15
N ALA A 213 8.80 -1.09 -1.40
CA ALA A 213 7.36 -0.96 -1.48
C ALA A 213 6.67 -1.83 -0.42
N CYS A 214 7.22 -1.89 0.78
CA CYS A 214 6.71 -2.68 1.89
C CYS A 214 6.59 -4.19 1.56
N GLY A 215 7.49 -4.76 0.75
CA GLY A 215 7.41 -6.16 0.30
C GLY A 215 6.45 -6.42 -0.85
N LEU A 216 5.71 -5.41 -1.31
CA LEU A 216 4.65 -5.57 -2.30
C LEU A 216 5.23 -5.88 -3.68
N LYS A 217 4.76 -6.98 -4.28
CA LYS A 217 5.11 -7.39 -5.65
C LYS A 217 3.92 -7.23 -6.57
N THR A 218 3.86 -6.12 -7.30
CA THR A 218 2.77 -5.85 -8.24
C THR A 218 3.25 -4.99 -9.42
N GLU A 219 2.48 -5.01 -10.49
CA GLU A 219 2.73 -4.19 -11.67
C GLU A 219 1.41 -3.75 -12.32
N SER A 220 1.44 -2.60 -12.99
CA SER A 220 0.34 -2.13 -13.81
C SER A 220 0.20 -2.97 -15.09
N VAL A 221 -0.96 -2.88 -15.72
CA VAL A 221 -1.13 -3.34 -17.11
C VAL A 221 -0.14 -2.61 -18.02
N VAL A 222 0.39 -3.33 -19.02
CA VAL A 222 1.28 -2.77 -20.03
C VAL A 222 0.49 -1.89 -21.01
N LYS A 223 0.96 -0.66 -21.22
CA LYS A 223 0.37 0.29 -22.17
C LYS A 223 1.27 0.49 -23.40
N PRO A 224 0.75 0.30 -24.62
CA PRO A 224 1.51 0.54 -25.84
C PRO A 224 1.49 2.02 -26.25
N LEU A 225 2.54 2.45 -26.93
CA LEU A 225 2.62 3.78 -27.54
C LEU A 225 3.43 3.74 -28.85
N GLY A 226 2.92 4.30 -29.93
CA GLY A 226 3.70 4.56 -31.15
C GLY A 226 4.28 5.97 -31.16
N ALA A 227 5.59 6.13 -31.37
CA ALA A 227 6.20 7.41 -31.69
C ALA A 227 6.38 7.52 -33.21
N THR A 228 5.80 8.54 -33.84
CA THR A 228 5.83 8.73 -35.29
C THR A 228 6.48 10.06 -35.69
N VAL A 229 6.80 10.21 -36.98
CA VAL A 229 7.05 11.53 -37.56
C VAL A 229 5.81 12.42 -37.42
N LYS A 230 6.06 13.73 -37.39
CA LYS A 230 5.06 14.78 -37.27
C LYS A 230 4.30 14.99 -38.58
#